data_AF-A0A2N3H018-F1
#
_entry.id   AF-A0A2N3H018-F1
#
_cell.length_a   1.000
_cell.length_b   1.000
_cell.length_c   1.000
_cell.angle_alpha   90.00
_cell.angle_beta   90.00
_cell.angle_gamma   90.00
#
_symmetry.space_group_name_H-M   'P 1'
#
loop_
_entity.id
_entity.type
_entity.pdbx_description
1 polymer ?
#
loop_
_entity_poly.entity_id
_entity_poly.type
_entity_poly.pdbx_seq_one_letter_code
_entity_poly.pdbx_strand_id
1 'polypeptide(L)'
;MGIRYWLATYDSNAWRMFMELERSAVGSKRPKPYSPGDILLTYVRGEAGTPGQWTSGQQVMGDMFFDDQKIYRDGVWPYRWPVEPATPRFEFGCGLIARDLIGDMRLFDGLSSRTWGSALRSDGREIPSEDGEYLMDLLRSLAGDPVPVLIRRTPSTLGPRPTDGHSTRRAVTVSMRYDVLKRGNFRCARCGRTPATEPGCQLQVDHIFPWANGGETVLDNLQVLCVECNAGKSNRHSD
;
A
#
# COMPACT_ATOMS: atom_id res chain seq x y z
N MET A 1 8.06 21.48 17.01
CA MET A 1 7.60 21.01 15.67
C MET A 1 7.69 19.50 15.66
N GLY A 2 6.68 18.79 15.16
CA GLY A 2 6.70 17.32 15.09
C GLY A 2 7.65 16.81 14.00
N ILE A 3 8.05 15.55 14.10
CA ILE A 3 8.87 14.86 13.08
C ILE A 3 8.04 14.73 11.80
N ARG A 4 8.63 15.08 10.64
CA ARG A 4 8.03 14.82 9.32
C ARG A 4 8.70 13.64 8.65
N TYR A 5 7.94 12.95 7.82
CA TYR A 5 8.37 11.74 7.14
C TYR A 5 8.31 11.91 5.64
N TRP A 6 9.33 11.44 4.94
CA TRP A 6 9.48 11.64 3.49
C TRP A 6 9.79 10.32 2.79
N LEU A 7 9.16 10.09 1.65
CA LEU A 7 9.48 8.97 0.79
C LEU A 7 10.84 9.21 0.10
N ALA A 8 11.81 8.32 0.33
CA ALA A 8 13.05 8.26 -0.43
C ALA A 8 13.08 7.00 -1.29
N THR A 9 13.15 7.17 -2.62
CA THR A 9 13.02 6.04 -3.56
C THR A 9 14.35 5.59 -4.14
N TYR A 10 14.56 4.28 -4.21
CA TYR A 10 15.75 3.65 -4.75
C TYR A 10 15.40 2.49 -5.71
N ASP A 11 16.30 2.14 -6.61
CA ASP A 11 16.39 0.75 -7.13
C ASP A 11 17.33 -0.08 -6.26
N SER A 12 17.34 -1.40 -6.45
CA SER A 12 18.13 -2.30 -5.58
C SER A 12 19.63 -2.01 -5.66
N ASN A 13 20.13 -1.60 -6.83
CA ASN A 13 21.55 -1.33 -7.03
C ASN A 13 21.99 -0.05 -6.33
N ALA A 14 21.24 1.04 -6.48
CA ALA A 14 21.51 2.30 -5.78
C ALA A 14 21.44 2.11 -4.26
N TRP A 15 20.47 1.34 -3.76
CA TRP A 15 20.36 1.05 -2.33
C TRP A 15 21.53 0.20 -1.81
N ARG A 16 21.94 -0.84 -2.54
CA ARG A 16 23.12 -1.65 -2.21
C ARG A 16 24.38 -0.77 -2.08
N MET A 17 24.64 0.07 -3.09
CA MET A 17 25.79 0.99 -3.08
C MET A 17 25.74 1.98 -1.92
N PHE A 18 24.55 2.44 -1.54
CA PHE A 18 24.39 3.34 -0.39
C PHE A 18 24.81 2.67 0.92
N MET A 19 24.44 1.39 1.11
CA MET A 19 24.79 0.62 2.30
C MET A 19 26.28 0.22 2.33
N GLU A 20 26.81 -0.33 1.24
CA GLU A 20 28.20 -0.83 1.15
C GLU A 20 29.24 0.27 1.40
N LEU A 21 28.93 1.50 1.00
CA LEU A 21 29.81 2.66 1.16
C LEU A 21 29.53 3.43 2.46
N GLU A 22 28.72 2.83 3.36
CA GLU A 22 28.28 3.42 4.63
C GLU A 22 27.88 4.89 4.49
N ARG A 23 27.16 5.21 3.40
CA ARG A 23 26.98 6.62 3.05
C ARG A 23 26.21 7.35 4.15
N SER A 24 26.73 8.52 4.48
CA SER A 24 26.17 9.46 5.44
C SER A 24 25.41 10.60 4.76
N ALA A 25 25.08 10.48 3.47
CA ALA A 25 24.32 11.49 2.75
C ALA A 25 23.42 10.92 1.65
N VAL A 26 22.15 11.34 1.63
CA VAL A 26 21.17 11.02 0.57
C VAL A 26 21.24 12.09 -0.50
N GLY A 27 21.22 11.70 -1.78
CA GLY A 27 21.29 12.60 -2.92
C GLY A 27 20.00 12.62 -3.76
N SER A 28 19.63 13.79 -4.28
CA SER A 28 18.54 13.95 -5.24
C SER A 28 18.97 14.77 -6.47
N LYS A 29 18.22 14.65 -7.57
CA LYS A 29 18.42 15.46 -8.79
C LYS A 29 17.93 16.90 -8.62
N ARG A 30 17.07 17.15 -7.63
CA ARG A 30 16.47 18.46 -7.35
C ARG A 30 16.43 18.68 -5.83
N PRO A 31 16.41 19.95 -5.37
CA PRO A 31 16.16 20.25 -3.96
C PRO A 31 14.85 19.61 -3.47
N LYS A 32 14.83 19.21 -2.20
CA LYS A 32 13.69 18.64 -1.49
C LYS A 32 13.45 19.45 -0.22
N PRO A 33 12.21 19.50 0.30
CA PRO A 33 11.84 20.29 1.47
C PRO A 33 12.23 19.62 2.81
N TYR A 34 13.33 18.86 2.82
CA TYR A 34 13.80 18.16 4.01
C TYR A 34 14.48 19.14 4.96
N SER A 35 14.25 18.96 6.25
CA SER A 35 14.85 19.74 7.33
C SER A 35 15.55 18.83 8.34
N PRO A 36 16.54 19.34 9.08
CA PRO A 36 17.15 18.59 10.19
C PRO A 36 16.08 18.05 11.16
N GLY A 37 16.18 16.78 11.51
CA GLY A 37 15.20 16.06 12.33
C GLY A 37 14.10 15.33 11.55
N ASP A 38 13.93 15.61 10.25
CA ASP A 38 13.02 14.84 9.41
C ASP A 38 13.54 13.41 9.19
N ILE A 39 12.62 12.48 8.91
CA ILE A 39 12.93 11.08 8.60
C ILE A 39 12.66 10.78 7.11
N LEU A 40 13.64 10.22 6.43
CA LEU A 40 13.52 9.69 5.08
C LEU A 40 13.24 8.19 5.15
N LEU A 41 12.02 7.77 4.83
CA LEU A 41 11.63 6.37 4.72
C LEU A 41 11.99 5.82 3.35
N THR A 42 12.94 4.88 3.37
CA THR A 42 13.52 4.29 2.18
C THR A 42 12.59 3.22 1.60
N TYR A 43 12.16 3.44 0.36
CA TYR A 43 11.47 2.47 -0.46
C TYR A 43 12.34 2.02 -1.62
N VAL A 44 12.62 0.73 -1.69
CA VAL A 44 13.31 0.10 -2.82
C VAL A 44 12.27 -0.47 -3.78
N ARG A 45 12.32 -0.04 -5.03
CA ARG A 45 11.41 -0.48 -6.10
C ARG A 45 11.57 -1.98 -6.33
N GLY A 46 10.45 -2.65 -6.57
CA GLY A 46 10.45 -4.07 -6.91
C GLY A 46 11.12 -4.35 -8.25
N GLU A 47 11.68 -5.55 -8.37
CA GLU A 47 12.36 -6.07 -9.56
C GLU A 47 11.77 -7.44 -9.92
N ALA A 48 12.18 -8.04 -11.05
CA ALA A 48 11.59 -9.29 -11.53
C ALA A 48 11.62 -10.37 -10.43
N GLY A 49 10.43 -10.79 -9.96
CA GLY A 49 10.27 -11.81 -8.92
C GLY A 49 10.30 -11.30 -7.47
N THR A 50 10.70 -10.05 -7.21
CA THR A 50 10.80 -9.49 -5.84
C THR A 50 9.98 -8.21 -5.71
N PRO A 51 8.95 -8.16 -4.83
CA PRO A 51 8.11 -6.98 -4.66
C PRO A 51 8.90 -5.80 -4.07
N GLY A 52 8.37 -4.58 -4.23
CA GLY A 52 8.98 -3.39 -3.61
C GLY A 52 8.87 -3.42 -2.09
N GLN A 53 9.90 -2.89 -1.43
CA GLN A 53 10.08 -3.03 0.02
C GLN A 53 10.44 -1.71 0.69
N TRP A 54 9.97 -1.53 1.92
CA TRP A 54 10.51 -0.54 2.85
C TRP A 54 11.72 -1.14 3.55
N THR A 55 12.87 -0.45 3.50
CA THR A 55 14.15 -1.04 3.93
C THR A 55 14.86 -0.26 5.03
N SER A 56 14.48 0.99 5.31
CA SER A 56 15.02 1.75 6.44
C SER A 56 14.29 3.08 6.67
N GLY A 57 14.54 3.70 7.81
CA GLY A 57 14.41 5.14 8.04
C GLY A 57 15.78 5.79 8.23
N GLN A 58 16.01 6.95 7.58
CA GLN A 58 17.23 7.75 7.72
C GLN A 58 16.87 9.12 8.29
N GLN A 59 17.47 9.55 9.40
CA GLN A 59 17.27 10.88 9.96
C GLN A 59 18.15 11.90 9.26
N VAL A 60 17.57 13.04 8.87
CA VAL A 60 18.30 14.17 8.32
C VAL A 60 19.00 14.91 9.44
N MET A 61 20.33 15.02 9.34
CA MET A 61 21.18 15.57 10.41
C MET A 61 21.53 17.05 10.22
N GLY A 62 21.31 17.59 9.03
CA GLY A 62 21.78 18.92 8.66
C GLY A 62 21.15 19.42 7.37
N ASP A 63 21.48 20.66 7.03
CA ASP A 63 20.97 21.34 5.86
C ASP A 63 21.46 20.69 4.55
N MET A 64 20.73 21.00 3.47
CA MET A 64 21.11 20.61 2.12
C MET A 64 22.44 21.24 1.73
N PHE A 65 23.34 20.44 1.17
CA PHE A 65 24.58 20.90 0.54
C PHE A 65 24.67 20.41 -0.90
N PHE A 66 25.51 21.09 -1.68
CA PHE A 66 25.76 20.75 -3.08
C PHE A 66 27.08 19.99 -3.21
N ASP A 67 27.07 18.87 -3.92
CA ASP A 67 28.27 18.08 -4.23
C ASP A 67 28.08 17.32 -5.54
N ASP A 68 28.92 17.60 -6.52
CA ASP A 68 28.84 17.07 -7.89
C ASP A 68 29.66 15.79 -8.14
N GLN A 69 30.23 15.20 -7.09
CA GLN A 69 30.90 13.91 -7.20
C GLN A 69 29.92 12.80 -7.57
N LYS A 70 30.37 11.83 -8.37
CA LYS A 70 29.56 10.65 -8.67
C LYS A 70 29.53 9.71 -7.47
N ILE A 71 28.41 9.72 -6.75
CA ILE A 71 28.19 8.81 -5.62
C ILE A 71 27.49 7.49 -6.01
N TYR A 72 26.88 7.42 -7.18
CA TYR A 72 26.35 6.18 -7.76
C TYR A 72 26.88 6.00 -9.18
N ARG A 73 26.83 4.76 -9.69
CA ARG A 73 27.38 4.43 -11.01
C ARG A 73 26.74 5.23 -12.14
N ASP A 74 25.44 5.51 -12.02
CA ASP A 74 24.60 5.97 -13.14
C ASP A 74 24.25 7.48 -13.06
N GLY A 75 24.94 8.26 -12.21
CA GLY A 75 24.69 9.70 -12.08
C GLY A 75 25.29 10.37 -10.83
N VAL A 76 25.03 11.67 -10.69
CA VAL A 76 25.64 12.53 -9.65
C VAL A 76 24.73 12.79 -8.45
N TRP A 77 23.45 13.13 -8.67
CA TRP A 77 22.50 13.55 -7.63
C TRP A 77 23.07 14.61 -6.67
N PRO A 78 23.25 15.85 -7.16
CA PRO A 78 24.13 16.81 -6.51
C PRO A 78 23.54 17.51 -5.27
N TYR A 79 22.23 17.47 -5.10
CA TYR A 79 21.58 18.03 -3.91
C TYR A 79 21.57 16.96 -2.83
N ARG A 80 22.31 17.18 -1.74
CA ARG A 80 22.55 16.16 -0.72
C ARG A 80 22.16 16.62 0.66
N TRP A 81 21.72 15.67 1.48
CA TRP A 81 21.42 15.87 2.90
C TRP A 81 22.22 14.88 3.72
N PRO A 82 22.95 15.32 4.76
CA PRO A 82 23.61 14.40 5.66
C PRO A 82 22.55 13.62 6.45
N VAL A 83 22.76 12.31 6.58
CA VAL A 83 21.83 11.41 7.25
C VAL A 83 22.52 10.40 8.15
N GLU A 84 21.81 9.98 9.20
CA GLU A 84 22.14 8.84 10.03
C GLU A 84 21.00 7.81 10.04
N PRO A 85 21.29 6.51 10.21
CA PRO A 85 20.24 5.50 10.30
C PRO A 85 19.38 5.69 11.55
N ALA A 86 18.07 5.90 11.35
CA ALA A 86 17.08 5.96 12.43
C ALA A 86 16.40 4.60 12.70
N THR A 87 16.58 3.67 11.76
CA THR A 87 16.31 2.23 11.90
C THR A 87 17.49 1.46 11.29
N PRO A 88 17.59 0.15 11.54
CA PRO A 88 18.47 -0.72 10.77
C PRO A 88 18.22 -0.60 9.27
N ARG A 89 19.30 -0.78 8.49
CA ARG A 89 19.27 -0.81 7.03
C ARG A 89 19.16 -2.25 6.58
N PHE A 90 18.04 -2.60 5.96
CA PHE A 90 17.82 -3.95 5.43
C PHE A 90 18.25 -4.02 3.96
N GLU A 91 18.87 -5.13 3.60
CA GLU A 91 19.12 -5.46 2.20
C GLU A 91 17.82 -5.62 1.42
N PHE A 92 17.88 -5.37 0.11
CA PHE A 92 16.73 -5.67 -0.74
C PHE A 92 16.46 -7.18 -0.75
N GLY A 93 15.25 -7.57 -0.40
CA GLY A 93 14.88 -8.95 -0.09
C GLY A 93 14.51 -9.14 1.38
N CYS A 94 15.08 -8.34 2.28
CA CYS A 94 14.92 -8.44 3.73
C CYS A 94 14.02 -7.36 4.34
N GLY A 95 13.51 -6.42 3.54
CA GLY A 95 12.64 -5.34 4.02
C GLY A 95 11.16 -5.73 4.15
N LEU A 96 10.36 -4.78 4.63
CA LEU A 96 8.91 -4.94 4.73
C LEU A 96 8.27 -4.83 3.33
N ILE A 97 7.47 -5.82 2.94
CA ILE A 97 6.82 -5.80 1.63
C ILE A 97 5.75 -4.69 1.59
N ALA A 98 5.95 -3.70 0.71
CA ALA A 98 5.09 -2.52 0.66
C ALA A 98 3.62 -2.85 0.35
N ARG A 99 3.39 -3.87 -0.50
CA ARG A 99 2.03 -4.28 -0.89
C ARG A 99 1.21 -4.85 0.28
N ASP A 100 1.88 -5.40 1.29
CA ASP A 100 1.23 -6.05 2.43
C ASP A 100 0.74 -5.00 3.44
N LEU A 101 1.28 -3.77 3.38
CA LEU A 101 0.94 -2.65 4.25
C LEU A 101 -0.10 -1.69 3.66
N ILE A 102 -0.54 -1.91 2.41
CA ILE A 102 -1.49 -1.00 1.72
C ILE A 102 -2.76 -0.77 2.54
N GLY A 103 -3.24 -1.83 3.21
CA GLY A 103 -4.48 -1.77 4.00
C GLY A 103 -4.37 -1.02 5.32
N ASP A 104 -3.15 -0.73 5.78
CA ASP A 104 -2.86 -0.24 7.13
C ASP A 104 -2.33 1.21 7.14
N MET A 105 -2.05 1.78 5.96
CA MET A 105 -1.44 3.10 5.80
C MET A 105 -2.35 4.08 5.06
N ARG A 106 -2.46 5.31 5.58
CA ARG A 106 -3.21 6.41 4.97
C ARG A 106 -2.60 6.92 3.66
N LEU A 107 -1.31 6.70 3.45
CA LEU A 107 -0.56 7.01 2.23
C LEU A 107 -1.23 6.45 0.98
N PHE A 108 -1.96 5.34 1.13
CA PHE A 108 -2.66 4.63 0.06
C PHE A 108 -4.18 4.84 0.06
N ASP A 109 -4.71 5.74 0.88
CA ASP A 109 -6.14 6.02 0.91
C ASP A 109 -6.64 6.49 -0.45
N GLY A 110 -7.79 5.96 -0.86
CA GLY A 110 -8.38 6.21 -2.18
C GLY A 110 -7.67 5.52 -3.35
N LEU A 111 -6.61 4.74 -3.11
CA LEU A 111 -5.90 4.01 -4.17
C LEU A 111 -6.37 2.56 -4.26
N SER A 112 -6.43 2.05 -5.48
CA SER A 112 -6.77 0.65 -5.78
C SER A 112 -5.53 -0.23 -5.89
N SER A 113 -5.72 -1.55 -5.89
CA SER A 113 -4.64 -2.53 -6.13
C SER A 113 -3.91 -2.34 -7.47
N ARG A 114 -4.53 -1.66 -8.44
CA ARG A 114 -3.91 -1.30 -9.73
C ARG A 114 -3.16 0.02 -9.72
N THR A 115 -3.41 0.88 -8.74
CA THR A 115 -2.94 2.28 -8.74
C THR A 115 -2.06 2.63 -7.56
N TRP A 116 -2.06 1.86 -6.46
CA TRP A 116 -1.29 2.15 -5.25
C TRP A 116 0.19 2.45 -5.51
N GLY A 117 0.81 1.80 -6.50
CA GLY A 117 2.21 2.04 -6.84
C GLY A 117 2.49 3.48 -7.27
N SER A 118 1.48 4.26 -7.67
CA SER A 118 1.62 5.70 -7.94
C SER A 118 2.05 6.49 -6.72
N ALA A 119 1.62 6.07 -5.54
CA ALA A 119 1.97 6.72 -4.29
C ALA A 119 3.47 6.70 -4.01
N LEU A 120 4.18 5.72 -4.57
CA LEU A 120 5.60 5.46 -4.36
C LEU A 120 6.49 5.85 -5.55
N ARG A 121 5.94 6.55 -6.56
CA ARG A 121 6.70 7.02 -7.73
C ARG A 121 7.30 8.42 -7.56
N SER A 122 6.81 9.17 -6.58
CA SER A 122 7.20 10.56 -6.38
C SER A 122 8.20 10.68 -5.22
N ASP A 123 9.48 10.53 -5.54
CA ASP A 123 10.58 10.78 -4.61
C ASP A 123 10.42 12.15 -3.89
N GLY A 124 10.60 12.16 -2.57
CA GLY A 124 10.39 13.35 -1.72
C GLY A 124 8.94 13.72 -1.47
N ARG A 125 8.00 12.80 -1.67
CA ARG A 125 6.62 12.96 -1.20
C ARG A 125 6.56 12.85 0.32
N GLU A 126 5.81 13.74 0.96
CA GLU A 126 5.52 13.65 2.40
C GLU A 126 4.64 12.43 2.70
N ILE A 127 5.01 11.68 3.74
CA ILE A 127 4.28 10.54 4.26
C ILE A 127 3.51 11.02 5.50
N PRO A 128 2.20 10.70 5.65
CA PRO A 128 1.44 11.04 6.85
C PRO A 128 2.17 10.60 8.12
N SER A 129 2.21 11.44 9.15
CA SER A 129 2.99 11.17 10.37
C SER A 129 2.60 9.83 11.02
N GLU A 130 1.30 9.49 11.06
CA GLU A 130 0.84 8.21 11.62
C GLU A 130 1.31 6.97 10.84
N ASP A 131 1.59 7.11 9.54
CA ASP A 131 2.15 6.05 8.70
C ASP A 131 3.66 6.01 8.84
N GLY A 132 4.28 7.18 9.00
CA GLY A 132 5.69 7.34 9.25
C GLY A 132 6.12 6.63 10.53
N GLU A 133 5.44 6.93 11.64
CA GLU A 133 5.63 6.28 12.94
C GLU A 133 5.42 4.76 12.84
N TYR A 134 4.33 4.33 12.20
CA TYR A 134 4.03 2.91 12.03
C TYR A 134 5.13 2.16 11.27
N LEU A 135 5.62 2.72 10.17
CA LEU A 135 6.72 2.13 9.42
C LEU A 135 8.02 2.06 10.23
N MET A 136 8.34 3.12 10.99
CA MET A 136 9.51 3.14 11.86
C MET A 136 9.45 2.01 12.90
N ASP A 137 8.29 1.79 13.52
CA ASP A 137 8.11 0.74 14.52
C ASP A 137 8.21 -0.66 13.92
N LEU A 138 7.60 -0.88 12.75
CA LEU A 138 7.74 -2.14 12.02
C LEU A 138 9.21 -2.41 11.63
N LEU A 139 9.92 -1.42 11.11
CA LEU A 139 11.32 -1.54 10.70
C LEU A 139 12.25 -1.82 11.89
N ARG A 140 12.02 -1.18 13.03
CA ARG A 140 12.76 -1.47 14.27
C ARG A 140 12.47 -2.88 14.78
N SER A 141 11.20 -3.30 14.73
CA SER A 141 10.78 -4.62 15.19
C SER A 141 11.33 -5.74 14.31
N LEU A 142 11.51 -5.49 13.01
CA LEU A 142 12.09 -6.45 12.06
C LEU A 142 13.55 -6.83 12.39
N ALA A 143 14.26 -5.98 13.14
CA ALA A 143 15.62 -6.27 13.59
C ALA A 143 15.68 -7.11 14.88
N GLY A 144 14.53 -7.43 15.50
CA GLY A 144 14.41 -8.40 16.57
C GLY A 144 13.91 -9.75 16.05
N ASP A 145 14.53 -10.85 16.50
CA ASP A 145 14.19 -12.22 16.11
C ASP A 145 12.97 -12.76 16.93
N PRO A 146 12.06 -13.61 16.39
CA PRO A 146 11.63 -13.73 15.00
C PRO A 146 10.42 -12.82 14.71
N VAL A 147 10.37 -12.34 13.46
CA VAL A 147 9.31 -11.56 12.80
C VAL A 147 8.00 -11.47 13.58
N PRO A 148 7.57 -10.28 14.04
CA PRO A 148 6.23 -10.15 14.57
C PRO A 148 5.28 -10.58 13.46
N VAL A 149 4.48 -11.61 13.73
CA VAL A 149 3.20 -11.82 13.02
C VAL A 149 2.64 -10.42 12.82
N LEU A 150 2.52 -9.98 11.56
CA LEU A 150 2.10 -8.63 11.19
C LEU A 150 0.91 -8.26 12.08
N ILE A 151 1.15 -7.50 13.17
CA ILE A 151 0.08 -7.05 14.04
C ILE A 151 -0.55 -5.96 13.19
N ARG A 152 -1.48 -6.36 12.32
CA ARG A 152 -2.37 -5.44 11.61
C ARG A 152 -2.80 -4.43 12.64
N ARG A 153 -2.63 -3.13 12.35
CA ARG A 153 -3.18 -2.08 13.22
C ARG A 153 -4.61 -2.48 13.52
N THR A 154 -4.92 -2.76 14.79
CA THR A 154 -6.32 -2.88 15.16
C THR A 154 -6.95 -1.53 14.83
N PRO A 155 -8.21 -1.49 14.34
CA PRO A 155 -8.87 -0.25 13.95
C PRO A 155 -8.96 0.83 15.06
N SER A 156 -8.51 0.52 16.28
CA SER A 156 -8.71 1.32 17.49
C SER A 156 -7.79 2.54 17.63
N THR A 157 -6.63 2.58 16.96
CA THR A 157 -5.66 3.69 17.10
C THR A 157 -5.64 4.68 15.94
N LEU A 158 -6.29 4.33 14.81
CA LEU A 158 -6.55 5.28 13.74
C LEU A 158 -7.83 6.02 14.10
N GLY A 159 -7.74 7.34 14.36
CA GLY A 159 -8.93 8.19 14.43
C GLY A 159 -9.84 7.93 13.22
N PRO A 160 -11.17 8.08 13.36
CA PRO A 160 -12.14 7.62 12.39
C PRO A 160 -11.78 8.12 10.99
N ARG A 161 -11.61 7.17 10.06
CA ARG A 161 -11.45 7.47 8.64
C ARG A 161 -12.70 8.25 8.21
N PRO A 162 -12.62 9.30 7.37
CA PRO A 162 -13.81 9.89 6.76
C PRO A 162 -14.55 8.77 6.04
N THR A 163 -15.68 8.33 6.59
CA THR A 163 -16.47 7.25 6.01
C THR A 163 -17.26 7.82 4.86
N ASP A 164 -17.23 7.15 3.72
CA ASP A 164 -18.17 7.35 2.60
C ASP A 164 -19.62 6.92 2.98
N GLY A 165 -19.98 6.95 4.28
CA GLY A 165 -21.22 6.42 4.84
C GLY A 165 -21.22 4.90 5.10
N HIS A 166 -20.14 4.19 4.79
CA HIS A 166 -20.07 2.73 4.86
C HIS A 166 -19.12 2.20 5.96
N SER A 167 -19.53 1.11 6.60
CA SER A 167 -18.80 0.38 7.66
C SER A 167 -17.90 -0.74 7.13
N THR A 168 -18.13 -1.19 5.89
CA THR A 168 -17.31 -2.22 5.21
C THR A 168 -16.53 -1.64 4.02
N ARG A 169 -15.80 -2.47 3.27
CA ARG A 169 -15.18 -2.09 1.99
C ARG A 169 -16.05 -2.56 0.83
N ARG A 170 -16.16 -1.80 -0.26
CA ARG A 170 -16.93 -2.19 -1.45
C ARG A 170 -16.48 -3.52 -2.07
N ALA A 171 -15.19 -3.81 -1.99
CA ALA A 171 -14.60 -4.97 -2.65
C ALA A 171 -15.00 -6.28 -1.94
N VAL A 172 -15.61 -7.20 -2.70
CA VAL A 172 -15.86 -8.57 -2.25
C VAL A 172 -14.55 -9.36 -2.30
N THR A 173 -14.15 -9.96 -1.18
CA THR A 173 -12.94 -10.79 -1.12
C THR A 173 -13.11 -12.10 -1.90
N VAL A 174 -12.01 -12.76 -2.27
CA VAL A 174 -12.06 -14.05 -2.99
C VAL A 174 -12.78 -15.12 -2.17
N SER A 175 -12.56 -15.18 -0.85
CA SER A 175 -13.26 -16.09 0.05
C SER A 175 -14.77 -15.81 0.07
N MET A 176 -15.17 -14.56 0.33
CA MET A 176 -16.58 -14.18 0.34
C MET A 176 -17.25 -14.45 -1.01
N ARG A 177 -16.55 -14.21 -2.12
CA ARG A 177 -17.05 -14.54 -3.46
C ARG A 177 -17.36 -16.03 -3.58
N TYR A 178 -16.45 -16.90 -3.13
CA TYR A 178 -16.67 -18.34 -3.14
C TYR A 178 -17.85 -18.74 -2.23
N ASP A 179 -17.93 -18.18 -1.02
CA ASP A 179 -19.00 -18.48 -0.08
C ASP A 179 -20.39 -18.10 -0.62
N VAL A 180 -20.50 -16.92 -1.25
CA VAL A 180 -21.73 -16.45 -1.88
C VAL A 180 -22.10 -17.33 -3.09
N LEU A 181 -21.13 -17.69 -3.94
CA LEU A 181 -21.35 -18.60 -5.07
C LEU A 181 -21.81 -19.99 -4.60
N LYS A 182 -21.18 -20.53 -3.57
CA LYS A 182 -21.53 -21.82 -2.97
C LYS A 182 -22.92 -21.77 -2.36
N ARG A 183 -23.27 -20.71 -1.61
CA ARG A 183 -24.61 -20.51 -1.03
C ARG A 183 -25.68 -20.39 -2.11
N GLY A 184 -25.37 -19.73 -3.22
CA GLY A 184 -26.26 -19.59 -4.37
C GLY A 184 -26.30 -20.84 -5.28
N ASN A 185 -25.74 -21.97 -4.87
CA ASN A 185 -25.63 -23.20 -5.64
C ASN A 185 -25.06 -22.98 -7.06
N PHE A 186 -24.16 -22.00 -7.22
CA PHE A 186 -23.62 -21.59 -8.51
C PHE A 186 -24.70 -21.31 -9.57
N ARG A 187 -25.80 -20.66 -9.14
CA ARG A 187 -26.94 -20.27 -9.97
C ARG A 187 -27.25 -18.79 -9.78
N CYS A 188 -27.75 -18.15 -10.83
CA CYS A 188 -28.30 -16.80 -10.73
C CYS A 188 -29.53 -16.81 -9.81
N ALA A 189 -29.54 -15.97 -8.79
CA ALA A 189 -30.65 -15.83 -7.84
C ALA A 189 -31.94 -15.33 -8.49
N ARG A 190 -31.85 -14.65 -9.65
CA ARG A 190 -33.02 -14.08 -10.35
C ARG A 190 -33.59 -14.99 -11.42
N CYS A 191 -32.75 -15.54 -12.30
CA CYS A 191 -33.21 -16.34 -13.43
C CYS A 191 -32.87 -17.83 -13.34
N GLY A 192 -32.16 -18.27 -12.30
CA GLY A 192 -31.81 -19.68 -12.09
C GLY A 192 -30.71 -20.24 -13.00
N ARG A 193 -30.29 -19.50 -14.04
CA ARG A 193 -29.24 -19.91 -14.98
C ARG A 193 -27.93 -20.26 -14.29
N THR A 194 -27.22 -21.26 -14.82
CA THR A 194 -25.95 -21.73 -14.28
C THR A 194 -24.94 -22.08 -15.37
N PRO A 195 -23.64 -21.78 -15.18
CA PRO A 195 -22.59 -22.21 -16.09
C PRO A 195 -22.52 -23.74 -16.28
N ALA A 196 -23.06 -24.52 -15.33
CA ALA A 196 -23.03 -25.99 -15.39
C ALA A 196 -23.93 -26.58 -16.49
N THR A 197 -25.02 -25.89 -16.84
CA THR A 197 -25.99 -26.35 -17.86
C THR A 197 -26.06 -25.42 -19.08
N GLU A 198 -25.55 -24.20 -18.94
CA GLU A 198 -25.62 -23.17 -19.98
C GLU A 198 -24.24 -22.62 -20.29
N PRO A 199 -23.56 -23.16 -21.33
CA PRO A 199 -22.28 -22.65 -21.79
C PRO A 199 -22.35 -21.16 -22.11
N GLY A 200 -21.41 -20.38 -21.55
CA GLY A 200 -21.36 -18.92 -21.72
C GLY A 200 -22.11 -18.12 -20.66
N CYS A 201 -22.91 -18.75 -19.78
CA CYS A 201 -23.46 -18.09 -18.61
C CYS A 201 -22.32 -17.69 -17.66
N GLN A 202 -22.16 -16.38 -17.40
CA GLN A 202 -21.17 -15.86 -16.46
C GLN A 202 -21.83 -15.33 -15.19
N LEU A 203 -21.38 -15.81 -14.03
CA LEU A 203 -21.89 -15.40 -12.73
C LEU A 203 -20.99 -14.36 -12.06
N GLN A 204 -21.64 -13.38 -11.43
CA GLN A 204 -21.05 -12.31 -10.66
C GLN A 204 -21.66 -12.30 -9.26
N VAL A 205 -20.93 -11.72 -8.32
CA VAL A 205 -21.44 -11.44 -6.97
C VAL A 205 -21.78 -9.96 -6.94
N ASP A 206 -23.03 -9.66 -6.61
CA ASP A 206 -23.59 -8.31 -6.57
C ASP A 206 -24.19 -8.01 -5.19
N HIS A 207 -24.28 -6.74 -4.83
CA HIS A 207 -24.94 -6.31 -3.59
C HIS A 207 -26.46 -6.32 -3.76
N ILE A 208 -27.21 -6.93 -2.83
CA ILE A 208 -28.68 -6.91 -2.81
C ILE A 208 -29.15 -5.46 -2.71
N PHE A 209 -28.88 -4.80 -1.59
CA PHE A 209 -28.96 -3.36 -1.46
C PHE A 209 -27.71 -2.73 -2.07
N PRO A 210 -27.82 -1.91 -3.14
CA PRO A 210 -26.66 -1.42 -3.87
C PRO A 210 -25.68 -0.65 -2.97
N TRP A 211 -24.38 -0.87 -3.20
CA TRP A 211 -23.32 -0.13 -2.50
C TRP A 211 -23.55 1.38 -2.58
N ALA A 212 -23.85 1.93 -3.76
CA ALA A 212 -24.07 3.37 -3.94
C ALA A 212 -25.23 3.95 -3.11
N ASN A 213 -26.12 3.11 -2.58
CA ASN A 213 -27.28 3.51 -1.80
C ASN A 213 -27.11 3.23 -0.30
N GLY A 214 -25.92 2.85 0.17
CA GLY A 214 -25.66 2.50 1.57
C GLY A 214 -25.55 1.00 1.86
N GLY A 215 -25.53 0.16 0.82
CA GLY A 215 -25.34 -1.29 0.97
C GLY A 215 -23.96 -1.69 1.43
N GLU A 216 -23.89 -2.50 2.47
CA GLU A 216 -22.63 -3.04 3.00
C GLU A 216 -22.19 -4.31 2.28
N THR A 217 -20.88 -4.55 2.21
CA THR A 217 -20.29 -5.80 1.71
C THR A 217 -20.25 -6.82 2.85
N VAL A 218 -21.42 -7.39 3.14
CA VAL A 218 -21.60 -8.49 4.10
C VAL A 218 -22.28 -9.66 3.40
N LEU A 219 -22.06 -10.89 3.84
CA LEU A 219 -22.60 -12.08 3.19
C LEU A 219 -24.12 -11.99 2.97
N ASP A 220 -24.85 -11.42 3.93
CA ASP A 220 -26.32 -11.29 3.86
C ASP A 220 -26.79 -10.27 2.82
N ASN A 221 -25.94 -9.31 2.45
CA ASN A 221 -26.24 -8.31 1.43
C ASN A 221 -25.59 -8.65 0.08
N LEU A 222 -25.05 -9.86 -0.11
CA LEU A 222 -24.48 -10.29 -1.38
C LEU A 222 -25.34 -11.37 -2.04
N GLN A 223 -25.43 -11.36 -3.36
CA GLN A 223 -26.16 -12.37 -4.13
C GLN A 223 -25.40 -12.76 -5.39
N VAL A 224 -25.77 -13.90 -5.97
CA VAL A 224 -25.21 -14.39 -7.23
C VAL A 224 -26.14 -13.97 -8.36
N LEU A 225 -25.64 -13.21 -9.34
CA LEU A 225 -26.39 -12.84 -10.54
C LEU A 225 -25.61 -13.24 -11.80
N CYS A 226 -26.32 -13.61 -12.87
CA CYS A 226 -25.68 -13.63 -14.18
C CYS A 226 -25.44 -12.19 -14.66
N VAL A 227 -24.50 -12.01 -15.60
CA VAL A 227 -24.15 -10.69 -16.15
C VAL A 227 -25.38 -9.91 -16.63
N GLU A 228 -26.32 -10.56 -17.33
CA GLU A 228 -27.53 -9.92 -17.84
C GLU A 228 -28.48 -9.46 -16.72
N CYS A 229 -28.74 -10.30 -15.72
CA CYS A 229 -29.59 -9.93 -14.58
C CYS A 229 -28.93 -8.84 -13.72
N ASN A 230 -27.61 -8.90 -13.54
CA ASN A 230 -26.87 -7.86 -12.83
C ASN A 230 -26.95 -6.51 -13.56
N ALA A 231 -26.75 -6.50 -14.88
CA ALA A 231 -26.88 -5.30 -15.70
C ALA A 231 -28.30 -4.72 -15.64
N GLY A 232 -29.33 -5.58 -15.65
CA GLY A 232 -30.73 -5.18 -15.49
C GLY A 232 -31.04 -4.58 -14.11
N LYS A 233 -30.52 -5.18 -13.03
CA LYS A 233 -30.70 -4.68 -11.65
C LYS A 233 -30.05 -3.31 -11.45
N SER A 234 -28.77 -3.20 -11.84
CA SER A 234 -27.95 -2.00 -11.64
C SER A 234 -28.05 -1.47 -10.18
N ASN A 235 -27.85 -0.17 -9.99
CA ASN A 235 -28.06 0.49 -8.68
C ASN A 235 -29.54 0.88 -8.44
N ARG A 236 -30.49 0.38 -9.25
CA ARG A 236 -31.89 0.84 -9.26
C ARG A 236 -32.84 -0.02 -8.45
N HIS A 237 -32.50 -1.30 -8.27
CA HIS A 237 -33.37 -2.27 -7.61
C HIS A 237 -32.62 -2.97 -6.48
N SER A 238 -33.33 -3.19 -5.37
CA SER A 238 -32.84 -3.86 -4.16
C SER A 238 -33.42 -5.26 -3.96
N ASP A 239 -34.26 -5.69 -4.90
CA ASP A 239 -35.15 -6.83 -4.76
C ASP A 239 -34.57 -8.10 -5.38
#